data_AF-W4QF23-F1
#
_entry.id   AF-W4QF23-F1
#
_cell.length_a   1.000
_cell.length_b   1.000
_cell.length_c   1.000
_cell.angle_alpha   90.00
_cell.angle_beta   90.00
_cell.angle_gamma   90.00
#
_symmetry.space_group_name_H-M   'P 1'
#
loop_
_entity.id
_entity.type
_entity.pdbx_description
1 polymer ?
#
loop_
_entity_poly.entity_id
_entity_poly.type
_entity_poly.pdbx_seq_one_letter_code
_entity_poly.pdbx_strand_id
1 'polypeptide(L)'
;MLKHEQNMNIHFIVAVITLLGAYFLSVPLIHWLILLLVIAGMFALEIMNTAIERTVDLVTNEYHPLAKRAKDIAAAGVFIYCFFAVVIGILIFLPPLLELLS
;
A
#
# COMPACT_ATOMS: atom_id res chain seq x y z
N MET A 1 -7.62 -12.14 11.03
CA MET A 1 -8.80 -11.89 10.15
C MET A 1 -9.26 -10.44 10.25
N LEU A 2 -9.76 -9.93 11.39
CA LEU A 2 -10.26 -8.55 11.50
C LEU A 2 -9.24 -7.45 11.16
N LYS A 3 -7.95 -7.62 11.51
CA LYS A 3 -6.90 -6.64 11.19
C LYS A 3 -6.59 -6.52 9.68
N HIS A 4 -6.65 -7.64 8.95
CA HIS A 4 -6.43 -7.64 7.49
C HIS A 4 -7.55 -6.94 6.74
N GLU A 5 -8.79 -7.21 7.12
CA GLU A 5 -9.97 -6.54 6.57
C GLU A 5 -9.88 -5.01 6.78
N GLN A 6 -9.41 -4.59 7.96
CA GLN A 6 -9.22 -3.17 8.28
C GLN A 6 -8.11 -2.53 7.45
N ASN A 7 -6.94 -3.15 7.33
CA ASN A 7 -5.84 -2.63 6.51
C ASN A 7 -6.26 -2.52 5.03
N MET A 8 -6.91 -3.55 4.50
CA MET A 8 -7.40 -3.58 3.12
C MET A 8 -8.39 -2.44 2.83
N ASN A 9 -9.31 -2.18 3.76
CA ASN A 9 -10.27 -1.08 3.64
C ASN A 9 -9.57 0.29 3.63
N ILE A 10 -8.55 0.48 4.48
CA ILE A 10 -7.77 1.73 4.50
C ILE A 10 -7.03 1.91 3.18
N HIS A 11 -6.35 0.88 2.68
CA HIS A 11 -5.65 0.94 1.40
C HIS A 11 -6.60 1.26 0.24
N PHE A 12 -7.80 0.69 0.24
CA PHE A 12 -8.82 0.98 -0.76
C PHE A 12 -9.32 2.42 -0.70
N ILE A 13 -9.65 2.93 0.49
CA ILE A 13 -10.09 4.32 0.66
C ILE A 13 -9.01 5.29 0.21
N VAL A 14 -7.75 5.07 0.62
CA VAL A 14 -6.61 5.89 0.22
C VAL A 14 -6.41 5.84 -1.29
N ALA A 15 -6.52 4.66 -1.92
CA ALA A 15 -6.41 4.52 -3.37
C ALA A 15 -7.49 5.32 -4.10
N VAL A 16 -8.76 5.25 -3.65
CA VAL A 16 -9.86 6.02 -4.24
C VAL A 16 -9.62 7.52 -4.11
N ILE A 17 -9.25 8.00 -2.92
CA ILE A 17 -8.93 9.42 -2.69
C ILE A 17 -7.78 9.88 -3.61
N THR A 18 -6.75 9.05 -3.75
CA THR A 18 -5.58 9.33 -4.60
C THR A 18 -5.98 9.47 -6.07
N LEU A 19 -6.81 8.56 -6.60
CA LEU A 19 -7.27 8.61 -7.99
C LEU A 19 -8.22 9.79 -8.24
N LEU A 20 -9.08 10.12 -7.27
CA LEU A 20 -9.93 11.32 -7.36
C LEU A 20 -9.08 12.59 -7.37
N GLY A 21 -8.07 12.68 -6.49
CA GLY A 21 -7.12 13.80 -6.48
C GLY A 21 -6.40 13.96 -7.82
N ALA A 22 -5.98 12.84 -8.44
CA ALA A 22 -5.36 12.84 -9.76
C ALA A 22 -6.30 13.38 -10.84
N TYR A 23 -7.57 13.00 -10.78
CA TYR A 23 -8.59 13.49 -11.70
C TYR A 23 -8.83 15.00 -11.53
N PHE A 24 -9.04 15.48 -10.30
CA PHE A 24 -9.33 16.90 -10.06
C PHE A 24 -8.14 17.82 -10.38
N LEU A 25 -6.91 17.36 -10.17
CA LEU A 25 -5.69 18.13 -10.47
C LEU A 25 -5.20 17.96 -11.91
N SER A 26 -5.95 17.25 -12.76
CA SER A 26 -5.62 17.04 -14.17
C SER A 26 -4.18 16.56 -14.42
N VAL A 27 -3.67 15.66 -13.56
CA VAL A 27 -2.27 15.19 -13.69
C VAL A 27 -2.06 14.44 -15.01
N PRO A 28 -0.84 14.52 -15.59
CA PRO A 28 -0.54 13.91 -16.88
C PRO A 28 -0.64 12.38 -16.84
N LEU A 29 -0.91 11.76 -17.99
CA LEU A 29 -1.09 10.30 -18.14
C LEU A 29 0.06 9.48 -17.53
N ILE A 30 1.29 9.97 -17.60
CA ILE A 30 2.44 9.28 -16.99
C ILE A 30 2.31 9.14 -15.47
N HIS A 31 1.77 10.15 -14.78
CA HIS A 31 1.52 10.09 -13.34
C HIS A 31 0.40 9.11 -13.02
N TRP A 32 -0.64 9.02 -13.87
CA TRP A 32 -1.69 8.01 -13.72
C TRP A 32 -1.14 6.58 -13.78
N LEU A 33 -0.26 6.29 -14.74
CA LEU A 33 0.37 4.96 -14.84
C LEU A 33 1.19 4.63 -13.58
N ILE A 34 1.93 5.60 -13.05
CA ILE A 34 2.68 5.45 -11.80
C ILE A 34 1.73 5.20 -10.63
N LEU A 35 0.66 6.00 -10.47
CA LEU A 35 -0.31 5.83 -9.39
C LEU A 35 -1.00 4.46 -9.44
N LEU A 36 -1.41 4.00 -10.62
CA LEU A 36 -2.01 2.68 -10.80
C LEU A 36 -1.04 1.57 -10.43
N LEU A 37 0.24 1.68 -10.82
CA LEU A 37 1.27 0.71 -10.47
C LEU A 37 1.53 0.69 -8.95
N VAL A 38 1.61 1.87 -8.33
CA VAL A 38 1.79 2.01 -6.89
C VAL A 38 0.62 1.37 -6.14
N ILE A 39 -0.63 1.68 -6.53
CA ILE A 39 -1.83 1.11 -5.91
C ILE A 39 -1.89 -0.40 -6.10
N ALA A 40 -1.69 -0.89 -7.33
CA ALA A 40 -1.72 -2.32 -7.62
C ALA A 40 -0.65 -3.09 -6.83
N GLY A 41 0.57 -2.56 -6.74
CA GLY A 41 1.63 -3.20 -5.96
C GLY A 41 1.37 -3.18 -4.45
N MET A 42 0.67 -2.17 -3.92
CA MET A 42 0.25 -2.14 -2.51
C MET A 42 -0.67 -3.32 -2.21
N PHE A 43 -1.70 -3.50 -3.04
CA PHE A 43 -2.63 -4.63 -2.89
C PHE A 43 -1.94 -5.98 -3.07
N ALA A 44 -1.04 -6.09 -4.05
CA ALA A 44 -0.28 -7.32 -4.27
C ALA A 44 0.58 -7.68 -3.03
N LEU A 45 1.26 -6.71 -2.43
CA LEU A 45 2.05 -6.94 -1.22
C LEU A 45 1.20 -7.25 0.01
N GLU A 46 0.05 -6.58 0.19
CA GLU A 46 -0.85 -6.87 1.31
C GLU A 46 -1.41 -8.30 1.21
N ILE A 47 -1.82 -8.72 -0.01
CA ILE A 47 -2.26 -10.09 -0.28
C ILE A 47 -1.12 -11.10 -0.02
N MET A 48 0.10 -10.78 -0.45
CA MET A 48 1.25 -11.65 -0.19
C MET A 48 1.59 -11.74 1.30
N ASN A 49 1.47 -10.63 2.04
CA ASN A 49 1.61 -10.64 3.50
C ASN A 49 0.54 -11.54 4.15
N THR A 50 -0.73 -11.45 3.71
CA THR A 50 -1.79 -12.37 4.16
C THR A 50 -1.43 -13.82 3.84
N ALA A 51 -0.98 -14.11 2.62
CA ALA A 51 -0.64 -15.46 2.21
C ALA A 51 0.46 -16.06 3.11
N ILE A 52 1.51 -15.29 3.39
CA ILE A 52 2.59 -15.70 4.31
C ILE A 52 2.05 -15.94 5.72
N GLU A 53 1.25 -15.02 6.26
CA GLU A 53 0.63 -15.20 7.57
C GLU A 53 -0.18 -16.49 7.65
N ARG A 54 -1.02 -16.78 6.63
CA ARG A 54 -1.84 -17.99 6.57
C ARG A 54 -1.01 -19.25 6.41
N THR A 55 0.05 -19.23 5.60
CA THR A 55 0.95 -20.37 5.47
C THR A 55 1.66 -20.67 6.79
N VAL A 56 2.12 -19.63 7.51
CA VAL A 56 2.76 -19.81 8.82
C VAL A 56 1.76 -20.35 9.85
N ASP A 57 0.53 -19.80 9.89
CA ASP A 57 -0.54 -20.27 10.78
C ASP A 57 -0.97 -21.72 10.49
N LEU A 58 -0.92 -22.14 9.22
CA LEU A 58 -1.21 -23.52 8.83
C LEU A 58 -0.13 -24.50 9.31
N VAL A 59 1.14 -24.09 9.30
CA VAL A 59 2.27 -24.96 9.65
C VAL A 59 2.43 -25.10 11.16
N THR A 60 2.18 -24.04 11.94
CA THR A 60 2.32 -24.10 13.40
C THR A 60 1.40 -23.13 14.12
N ASN A 61 0.77 -23.63 15.19
CA ASN A 61 -0.01 -22.82 16.12
C ASN A 61 0.77 -22.45 17.39
N GLU A 62 1.97 -23.01 17.59
CA GLU A 62 2.84 -22.67 18.71
C GLU A 62 3.80 -21.54 18.33
N TYR A 63 4.21 -20.77 19.33
CA TYR A 63 5.17 -19.71 19.11
C TYR A 63 6.53 -20.29 18.68
N HIS A 64 6.91 -20.03 17.43
CA HIS A 64 8.23 -20.38 16.91
C HIS A 64 9.01 -19.10 16.50
N PRO A 65 10.26 -18.90 16.94
CA PRO A 65 11.03 -17.71 16.60
C PRO A 65 11.15 -17.46 15.08
N LEU A 66 11.25 -18.53 14.29
CA LEU A 66 11.27 -18.43 12.82
C LEU A 66 9.92 -18.03 12.22
N ALA A 67 8.81 -18.54 12.76
CA ALA A 67 7.47 -18.17 12.34
C ALA A 67 7.19 -16.68 12.58
N LYS A 68 7.64 -16.17 13.74
CA LYS A 68 7.58 -14.74 14.04
C LYS A 68 8.40 -13.92 13.03
N ARG A 69 9.66 -14.30 12.78
CA ARG A 69 10.52 -13.59 11.81
C ARG A 69 9.93 -13.57 10.40
N ALA A 70 9.31 -14.65 9.95
CA ALA A 70 8.69 -14.71 8.64
C ALA A 70 7.53 -13.69 8.52
N LYS A 71 6.65 -13.62 9.53
CA LYS A 71 5.57 -12.64 9.59
C LYS A 71 6.09 -11.20 9.70
N ASP A 72 7.10 -10.96 10.53
CA ASP A 72 7.70 -9.64 10.72
C ASP A 72 8.33 -9.11 9.40
N ILE A 73 9.00 -9.97 8.63
CA ILE A 73 9.59 -9.60 7.33
C ILE A 73 8.51 -9.29 6.30
N ALA A 74 7.43 -10.08 6.26
CA ALA A 74 6.32 -9.84 5.35
C ALA A 74 5.64 -8.49 5.63
N ALA A 75 5.38 -8.18 6.90
CA ALA A 75 4.84 -6.90 7.33
C ALA A 75 5.80 -5.74 7.05
N ALA A 76 7.11 -5.93 7.24
CA ALA A 76 8.12 -4.93 6.90
C ALA A 76 8.15 -4.59 5.41
N GLY A 77 7.93 -5.59 4.54
CA GLY A 77 7.81 -5.38 3.09
C GLY A 77 6.66 -4.45 2.71
N VAL A 78 5.48 -4.69 3.28
CA VAL A 78 4.31 -3.80 3.11
C VAL A 78 4.61 -2.39 3.63
N PHE A 79 5.24 -2.28 4.81
CA PHE A 79 5.58 -1.00 5.41
C PHE A 79 6.52 -0.16 4.53
N ILE A 80 7.60 -0.77 4.02
CA ILE A 80 8.56 -0.10 3.13
C ILE A 80 7.84 0.39 1.87
N TYR A 81 6.99 -0.45 1.28
CA TYR A 81 6.24 -0.07 0.10
C TYR A 81 5.26 1.08 0.37
N CYS A 82 4.57 1.07 1.51
CA CYS A 82 3.71 2.16 1.94
C CYS A 82 4.46 3.49 2.10
N PHE A 83 5.66 3.46 2.66
CA PHE A 83 6.52 4.64 2.75
C PHE A 83 6.83 5.24 1.38
N PHE A 84 7.26 4.43 0.42
CA PHE A 84 7.55 4.90 -0.94
C PHE A 84 6.29 5.34 -1.70
N ALA A 85 5.16 4.66 -1.48
CA ALA A 85 3.88 5.07 -2.06
C ALA A 85 3.49 6.49 -1.64
N VAL A 86 3.68 6.84 -0.36
CA VAL A 86 3.44 8.20 0.15
C VAL A 86 4.40 9.20 -0.49
N VAL A 87 5.69 8.89 -0.56
CA VAL A 87 6.69 9.77 -1.19
C VAL A 87 6.34 10.04 -2.66
N ILE A 88 5.99 9.00 -3.42
CA ILE A 88 5.57 9.13 -4.83
C ILE A 88 4.30 9.97 -4.94
N GLY A 89 3.31 9.76 -4.07
CA GLY A 89 2.11 10.57 -4.01
C GLY A 89 2.43 12.06 -3.81
N ILE A 90 3.28 12.38 -2.82
CA ILE A 90 3.71 13.77 -2.57
C ILE A 90 4.37 14.35 -3.83
N LEU A 91 5.28 13.64 -4.48
CA LEU A 91 5.96 14.14 -5.68
C LEU A 91 5.01 14.42 -6.84
N ILE A 92 3.97 13.60 -7.00
CA ILE A 92 2.97 13.77 -8.07
C ILE A 92 2.00 14.91 -7.77
N PHE A 93 1.57 15.05 -6.51
CA PHE A 93 0.51 16.00 -6.12
C PHE A 93 1.02 17.36 -5.66
N LEU A 94 2.26 17.47 -5.19
CA LEU A 94 2.80 18.71 -4.66
C LEU A 94 2.87 19.84 -5.72
N PRO A 95 3.35 19.62 -6.96
CA PRO A 95 3.42 20.71 -7.94
C PRO A 95 2.04 21.26 -8.34
N PRO A 96 1.04 20.43 -8.74
CA PRO A 96 -0.30 20.92 -9.07
C PRO A 96 -1.00 21.59 -7.87
N LEU A 97 -0.73 21.13 -6.64
CA LEU A 97 -1.30 21.74 -5.44
C LEU A 97 -0.72 23.13 -5.16
N LEU A 98 0.57 23.34 -5.42
CA LEU A 98 1.19 24.65 -5.29
C LEU A 98 0.68 25.62 -6.35
N GLU A 99 0.49 25.16 -7.60
CA GLU A 99 -0.10 25.97 -8.68
C GLU A 99 -1.55 26.37 -8.39
N LEU A 100 -2.32 25.53 -7.70
CA LEU A 100 -3.69 25.85 -7.29
C LEU A 100 -3.76 26.93 -6.19
N LEU A 101 -2.71 27.05 -5.37
CA LEU A 101 -2.64 27.98 -4.24
C LEU A 101 -1.98 29.33 -4.59
N SER A 102 -1.28 29.41 -5.73
CA SER A 102 -0.66 30.63 -6.27
C SER A 102 -1.61 31.42 -7.15
#